data_AF-A0A7W1Q6C2-F1
#
_entry.id   AF-A0A7W1Q6C2-F1
#
_cell.length_a   1.000
_cell.length_b   1.000
_cell.length_c   1.000
_cell.angle_alpha   90.00
_cell.angle_beta   90.00
_cell.angle_gamma   90.00
#
_symmetry.space_group_name_H-M   'P 1'
#
loop_
_entity.id
_entity.type
_entity.pdbx_description
1 polymer ?
#
loop_
_entity_poly.entity_id
_entity_poly.type
_entity_poly.pdbx_seq_one_letter_code
_entity_poly.pdbx_strand_id
1 'polypeptide(L)' 'MLDDRDIGILAALQRDARATYADIGERVGLAPSSVHERVRKLEAARVLRGYHAEVDPE' A
#
# COMPACT_ATOMS: atom_id res chain seq x y z
N MET A 1 4.15 -6.51 -14.19
CA MET A 1 2.89 -7.23 -13.92
C MET A 1 2.73 -7.30 -12.42
N LEU A 2 1.56 -6.97 -11.88
CA LEU A 2 1.31 -7.00 -10.44
C LEU A 2 1.06 -8.45 -10.02
N ASP A 3 1.62 -8.86 -8.88
CA ASP A 3 1.30 -10.15 -8.27
C ASP A 3 0.21 -10.02 -7.20
N ASP A 4 -0.29 -11.16 -6.68
CA ASP A 4 -1.38 -11.18 -5.69
C ASP A 4 -1.02 -10.42 -4.41
N ARG A 5 0.26 -10.36 -4.04
CA ARG A 5 0.71 -9.63 -2.85
C ARG A 5 0.72 -8.13 -3.11
N ASP A 6 1.12 -7.69 -4.30
CA ASP A 6 1.03 -6.29 -4.70
C ASP A 6 -0.43 -5.83 -4.70
N ILE A 7 -1.35 -6.65 -5.23
CA ILE A 7 -2.79 -6.37 -5.21
C ILE A 7 -3.29 -6.25 -3.76
N GLY A 8 -2.88 -7.17 -2.88
CA GLY A 8 -3.22 -7.11 -1.46
C GLY A 8 -2.71 -5.86 -0.74
N ILE A 9 -1.47 -5.42 -1.04
CA ILE A 9 -0.89 -4.19 -0.49
C ILE A 9 -1.68 -2.98 -0.97
N LEU A 10 -1.99 -2.90 -2.26
CA LEU A 10 -2.79 -1.81 -2.83
C LEU A 10 -4.18 -1.75 -2.19
N ALA A 11 -4.85 -2.89 -2.02
CA ALA A 11 -6.15 -2.95 -1.35
C ALA A 11 -6.08 -2.48 0.10
N ALA A 12 -5.01 -2.83 0.82
CA ALA A 12 -4.79 -2.37 2.19
C ALA A 12 -4.60 -0.85 2.26
N LEU A 13 -3.78 -0.28 1.38
CA LEU A 13 -3.52 1.17 1.31
C LEU A 13 -4.72 1.97 0.83
N GLN A 14 -5.53 1.43 -0.09
CA GLN A 14 -6.77 2.07 -0.53
C GLN A 14 -7.80 2.15 0.59
N ARG A 15 -7.84 1.12 1.47
CA ARG A 15 -8.70 1.12 2.64
C ARG A 15 -8.20 2.06 3.73
N ASP A 16 -6.90 2.05 3.97
CA ASP A 16 -6.24 2.91 4.95
C ASP A 16 -4.82 3.25 4.50
N ALA A 17 -4.69 4.44 3.92
CA ALA A 17 -3.42 4.96 3.45
C ALA A 17 -2.40 5.24 4.57
N ARG A 18 -2.85 5.26 5.83
CA ARG A 18 -2.01 5.50 7.01
C ARG A 18 -1.63 4.21 7.74
N ALA A 19 -2.11 3.06 7.27
CA ALA A 19 -1.76 1.77 7.84
C ALA A 19 -0.24 1.57 7.85
N THR A 20 0.30 1.02 8.93
CA THR A 20 1.73 0.77 9.01
C THR A 20 2.12 -0.41 8.11
N TYR A 21 3.39 -0.47 7.69
CA TYR A 21 3.86 -1.62 6.91
C TYR A 21 3.79 -2.94 7.70
N ALA A 22 3.80 -2.89 9.03
CA ALA A 22 3.58 -4.06 9.86
C ALA A 22 2.14 -4.56 9.75
N ASP A 23 1.15 -3.67 9.90
CA ASP A 23 -0.28 -4.03 9.78
C ASP A 23 -0.62 -4.56 8.39
N ILE A 24 -0.06 -3.94 7.34
CA ILE A 24 -0.24 -4.41 5.97
C ILE A 24 0.42 -5.78 5.81
N GLY A 25 1.64 -5.96 6.32
CA GLY A 25 2.39 -7.22 6.27
C GLY A 25 1.65 -8.39 6.90
N GLU A 26 1.03 -8.18 8.07
CA GLU A 26 0.20 -9.18 8.73
C GLU A 26 -0.98 -9.62 7.84
N ARG A 27 -1.65 -8.66 7.18
CA ARG A 27 -2.79 -8.95 6.29
C ARG A 27 -2.39 -9.69 5.02
N VAL A 28 -1.23 -9.38 4.44
CA VAL A 28 -0.78 -9.95 3.17
C VAL A 28 0.25 -11.06 3.32
N GLY A 29 0.59 -11.47 4.55
CA GLY A 29 1.55 -12.55 4.83
C GLY A 29 2.99 -12.20 4.42
N LEU A 30 3.41 -10.95 4.64
CA LEU A 30 4.76 -10.46 4.32
C LEU A 30 5.42 -9.80 5.53
N ALA A 31 6.75 -9.83 5.57
CA ALA A 31 7.51 -9.04 6.52
C ALA A 31 7.35 -7.52 6.22
N PRO A 32 7.43 -6.63 7.24
CA PRO A 32 7.28 -5.19 7.04
C PRO A 32 8.26 -4.60 6.02
N SER A 33 9.50 -5.11 5.99
CA SER A 33 10.53 -4.68 5.02
C SER A 33 10.16 -5.06 3.58
N SER A 34 9.57 -6.23 3.36
CA SER A 34 9.10 -6.66 2.04
C SER A 34 7.92 -5.82 1.55
N VAL A 35 7.01 -5.44 2.45
CA VAL A 35 5.93 -4.49 2.12
C VAL A 35 6.51 -3.14 1.71
N HIS A 36 7.46 -2.61 2.49
CA HIS A 36 8.10 -1.33 2.18
C HIS A 36 8.77 -1.32 0.80
N GLU A 37 9.54 -2.36 0.47
CA GLU A 37 10.19 -2.48 -0.84
C GLU A 37 9.17 -2.54 -1.99
N ARG A 38 8.08 -3.30 -1.81
CA ARG A 38 7.01 -3.42 -2.81
C ARG A 38 6.27 -2.10 -3.00
N VAL A 39 5.89 -1.39 -1.94
CA VAL A 39 5.27 -0.05 -2.02
C VAL A 39 6.18 0.89 -2.81
N ARG A 40 7.47 0.93 -2.48
CA ARG A 40 8.45 1.75 -3.21
C ARG A 40 8.53 1.40 -4.71
N LYS A 41 8.48 0.10 -5.06
CA LYS A 41 8.45 -0.36 -6.46
C LYS A 41 7.17 0.08 -7.17
N LEU A 42 6.02 -0.01 -6.51
CA LEU A 42 4.72 0.41 -7.04
C LEU A 42 4.66 1.92 -7.28
N GLU A 43 5.25 2.72 -6.39
CA GLU A 43 5.41 4.17 -6.54
C GLU A 43 6.32 4.51 -7.72
N ALA A 44 7.50 3.88 -7.79
CA ALA A 44 8.45 4.09 -8.89
C ALA A 44 7.87 3.69 -10.25
N ALA A 45 7.07 2.63 -10.29
CA ALA A 45 6.34 2.19 -11.47
C ALA A 45 5.09 3.02 -11.79
N ARG A 46 4.79 4.07 -11.00
CA ARG A 46 3.60 4.94 -11.14
C ARG A 46 2.27 4.19 -11.02
N VAL A 47 2.27 2.98 -10.46
CA VAL A 47 1.06 2.23 -10.09
C VAL A 47 0.41 2.88 -8.87
N LEU A 48 1.21 3.16 -7.83
CA LEU A 48 0.78 3.98 -6.71
C LEU A 48 1.15 5.44 -7.01
N ARG A 49 0.15 6.25 -7.38
CA ARG A 49 0.37 7.60 -7.90
C ARG A 49 0.54 8.67 -6.81
N GLY A 50 0.05 8.40 -5.60
CA GLY A 50 0.10 9.31 -4.48
C GLY A 50 -1.01 9.02 -3.46
N TYR A 51 -0.90 9.65 -2.30
CA TYR A 51 -1.86 9.58 -1.20
C TYR A 51 -2.64 10.87 -1.13
N HIS A 52 -3.95 10.78 -0.91
CA HIS A 52 -4.85 11.94 -0.94
C HIS A 52 -5.65 11.98 0.36
N ALA A 53 -5.95 13.19 0.83
CA ALA A 53 -6.88 13.40 1.92
C ALA A 53 -8.31 13.42 1.36
N GLU A 54 -9.22 12.75 2.06
CA GLU A 54 -10.66 12.99 1.92
C GLU A 54 -11.00 14.19 2.82
N VAL A 55 -11.59 15.23 2.23
CA VAL A 55 -11.84 16.51 2.90
C VAL A 55 -13.32 16.81 2.82
N ASP A 56 -13.93 17.03 3.98
CA ASP A 56 -15.25 17.63 4.11
C ASP A 56 -15.07 19.14 4.38
N PRO A 57 -15.52 20.02 3.49
CA PRO A 57 -15.37 21.47 3.64
C PRO A 57 -16.50 22.15 4.44
N GLU A 58 -17.57 21.43 4.82
CA GLU A 58 -18.73 21.98 5.54
C GLU A 58 -18.56 21.99 7.08
#